data_AF-A0A836WYI8-F1
#
_entry.id   AF-A0A836WYI8-F1
#
_cell.length_a   1.000
_cell.length_b   1.000
_cell.length_c   1.000
_cell.angle_alpha   90.00
_cell.angle_beta   90.00
_cell.angle_gamma   90.00
#
_symmetry.space_group_name_H-M   'P 1'
#
loop_
_entity.id
_entity.type
_entity.pdbx_description
1 polymer ?
#
loop_
_entity_poly.entity_id
_entity_poly.type
_entity_poly.pdbx_seq_one_letter_code
_entity_poly.pdbx_strand_id
1 'polypeptide(L)'
;MICCKECIDLLYDYFEGALDQETKNSLEEHFQDCPPCIAFLNTYKSTTTLCRETLNQIEIPDEVRRALQNFLKEHKIQQKKM
;
A
#
# COMPACT_ATOMS: atom_id res chain seq x y z
N MET A 1 -6.53 -16.55 -14.61
CA MET A 1 -6.71 -15.32 -15.41
C MET A 1 -7.77 -14.48 -14.72
N ILE A 2 -7.36 -13.39 -14.09
CA ILE A 2 -8.24 -12.45 -13.38
C ILE A 2 -8.93 -11.55 -14.41
N CYS A 3 -10.23 -11.34 -14.28
CA CYS A 3 -10.95 -10.37 -15.10
C CYS A 3 -10.93 -8.97 -14.46
N CYS A 4 -11.26 -7.92 -15.23
CA CYS A 4 -11.23 -6.54 -14.73
C CYS A 4 -12.08 -6.33 -13.48
N LYS A 5 -13.20 -7.06 -13.33
CA LYS A 5 -14.06 -6.97 -12.15
C LYS A 5 -13.36 -7.50 -10.90
N GLU A 6 -12.85 -8.74 -10.98
CA GLU A 6 -12.08 -9.36 -9.90
C GLU A 6 -10.84 -8.53 -9.55
N CYS A 7 -10.19 -7.93 -10.55
CA CYS A 7 -9.09 -7.02 -10.34
C CYS A 7 -9.48 -5.85 -9.42
N ILE A 8 -10.62 -5.20 -9.68
CA ILE A 8 -11.09 -4.05 -8.88
C ILE A 8 -11.46 -4.50 -7.46
N ASP A 9 -12.11 -5.65 -7.32
CA ASP A 9 -12.52 -6.19 -6.03
C ASP A 9 -11.31 -6.50 -5.11
N LEU A 10 -10.15 -6.83 -5.70
CA LEU A 10 -8.92 -7.16 -4.99
C LEU A 10 -7.99 -5.97 -4.71
N LEU A 11 -8.29 -4.77 -5.23
CA LEU A 11 -7.35 -3.64 -5.14
C LEU A 11 -7.05 -3.21 -3.71
N TYR A 12 -8.05 -3.25 -2.82
CA TYR A 12 -7.86 -2.86 -1.42
C TYR A 12 -6.79 -3.75 -0.76
N ASP A 13 -6.97 -5.07 -0.84
CA ASP A 13 -6.03 -6.03 -0.25
C ASP A 13 -4.65 -5.99 -0.93
N TYR A 14 -4.62 -5.69 -2.24
CA TYR A 14 -3.38 -5.46 -2.97
C TYR A 14 -2.59 -4.28 -2.40
N PHE A 15 -3.26 -3.16 -2.07
CA PHE A 15 -2.61 -1.98 -1.46
C PHE A 15 -2.17 -2.20 -0.02
N GLU A 16 -2.94 -2.95 0.76
CA GLU A 16 -2.59 -3.31 2.14
C GLU A 16 -1.52 -4.40 2.21
N GLY A 17 -1.15 -5.01 1.07
CA GLY A 17 -0.20 -6.12 1.02
C GLY A 17 -0.74 -7.40 1.68
N ALA A 18 -2.07 -7.54 1.73
CA ALA A 18 -2.78 -8.64 2.39
C ALA A 18 -3.05 -9.84 1.46
N LEU A 19 -2.76 -9.72 0.16
CA LEU A 19 -2.90 -10.79 -0.80
C LEU A 19 -1.81 -11.84 -0.67
N ASP A 20 -2.17 -13.10 -0.91
CA ASP A 20 -1.21 -14.17 -1.13
C ASP A 20 -0.42 -13.95 -2.44
N GLN A 21 0.72 -14.64 -2.56
CA GLN A 21 1.65 -14.43 -3.66
C GLN A 21 1.07 -14.83 -5.02
N GLU A 22 0.19 -15.84 -5.08
CA GLU A 22 -0.40 -16.33 -6.33
C GLU A 22 -1.41 -15.31 -6.86
N THR A 23 -2.30 -14.83 -5.99
CA THR A 23 -3.29 -13.80 -6.33
C THR A 23 -2.61 -12.49 -6.73
N LYS A 24 -1.55 -12.09 -6.02
CA LYS A 24 -0.77 -10.91 -6.36
C LYS A 24 -0.14 -11.03 -7.75
N ASN A 25 0.50 -12.16 -8.07
CA ASN A 25 1.12 -12.37 -9.38
C ASN A 25 0.07 -12.31 -10.51
N SER A 26 -1.09 -12.92 -10.29
CA SER A 26 -2.19 -12.91 -11.26
C SER A 26 -2.72 -11.49 -11.54
N LEU A 27 -2.72 -10.59 -10.54
CA LEU A 27 -3.06 -9.18 -10.73
C LEU A 27 -2.00 -8.42 -11.51
N GLU A 28 -0.72 -8.64 -11.20
CA GLU A 28 0.39 -8.00 -11.91
C GLU A 28 0.38 -8.37 -13.40
N GLU A 29 0.14 -9.65 -13.71
CA GLU A 29 -0.08 -10.11 -15.10
C GLU A 29 -1.25 -9.38 -15.75
N HIS A 30 -2.40 -9.28 -15.07
CA HIS A 30 -3.56 -8.55 -15.58
C HIS A 30 -3.24 -7.08 -15.86
N PHE A 31 -2.48 -6.41 -14.99
CA PHE A 31 -2.10 -5.02 -15.22
C PHE A 31 -1.27 -4.87 -16.48
N GLN A 32 -0.29 -5.76 -16.74
CA GLN A 32 0.55 -5.68 -17.94
C GLN A 32 -0.26 -5.71 -19.24
N ASP A 33 -1.35 -6.48 -19.26
CA ASP A 33 -2.16 -6.69 -20.47
C ASP A 33 -3.43 -5.81 -20.55
N CYS A 34 -3.77 -5.07 -19.49
CA CYS A 34 -5.01 -4.29 -19.40
C CYS A 34 -4.78 -2.79 -19.09
N PRO A 35 -4.60 -1.95 -20.13
CA PRO A 35 -4.42 -0.50 -19.95
C PRO A 35 -5.54 0.20 -19.16
N PRO A 36 -6.85 -0.16 -19.32
CA PRO A 36 -7.91 0.41 -18.49
C PRO A 36 -7.73 0.15 -16.99
N CYS A 37 -7.29 -1.05 -16.61
CA CYS A 37 -7.07 -1.40 -15.21
C CYS A 37 -5.85 -0.69 -14.63
N ILE A 38 -4.77 -0.50 -15.41
CA ILE A 38 -3.66 0.38 -15.00
C ILE A 38 -4.14 1.81 -14.78
N ALA A 39 -4.96 2.36 -15.69
CA ALA A 39 -5.48 3.72 -15.56
C ALA A 39 -6.34 3.88 -14.29
N PHE A 40 -7.17 2.87 -13.98
CA PHE A 40 -7.94 2.83 -12.75
C PHE A 40 -7.04 2.74 -11.52
N LEU A 41 -6.04 1.85 -11.53
CA LEU A 41 -5.06 1.69 -10.45
C LEU A 41 -4.36 3.01 -10.13
N ASN A 42 -3.95 3.77 -11.15
CA ASN A 42 -3.30 5.07 -10.99
C ASN A 42 -4.26 6.11 -10.38
N THR A 43 -5.53 6.11 -10.81
CA THR A 43 -6.56 6.96 -10.21
C THR A 43 -6.78 6.62 -8.74
N TYR A 44 -6.91 5.32 -8.41
CA TYR A 44 -7.08 4.85 -7.04
C TYR A 44 -5.92 5.27 -6.12
N LYS A 45 -4.67 5.13 -6.59
CA LYS A 45 -3.45 5.63 -5.89
C LYS A 45 -3.50 7.13 -5.64
N SER A 46 -3.97 7.88 -6.63
CA SER A 46 -4.06 9.34 -6.53
C SER A 46 -5.13 9.77 -5.54
N THR A 47 -6.30 9.12 -5.58
CA THR A 47 -7.40 9.36 -4.63
C THR A 47 -6.98 9.05 -3.19
N THR A 48 -6.33 7.91 -2.95
CA THR A 48 -5.86 7.54 -1.60
C THR A 48 -4.82 8.53 -1.06
N THR A 49 -3.90 8.99 -1.92
CA THR A 49 -2.92 10.03 -1.57
C THR A 49 -3.62 11.34 -1.21
N LEU A 50 -4.54 11.81 -2.07
CA LEU A 50 -5.28 13.05 -1.84
C LEU A 50 -6.11 13.00 -0.54
N CYS A 51 -6.79 11.88 -0.29
CA CYS A 51 -7.52 11.68 0.96
C CYS A 51 -6.58 11.74 2.16
N ARG A 52 -5.43 11.07 2.09
CA ARG A 52 -4.43 11.07 3.16
C ARG A 52 -3.93 12.48 3.45
N GLU A 53 -3.58 13.26 2.43
CA GLU A 53 -3.10 14.64 2.57
C GLU A 53 -4.17 15.57 3.12
N THR A 54 -5.42 15.43 2.65
CA THR A 54 -6.53 16.30 3.05
C THR A 54 -7.01 16.01 4.47
N LEU A 55 -7.03 14.72 4.87
CA LEU A 55 -7.56 14.26 6.16
C LEU A 55 -6.52 14.23 7.27
N ASN A 56 -5.23 14.06 6.96
CA ASN A 56 -4.16 14.11 7.97
C ASN A 56 -3.77 15.55 8.32
N GLN A 57 -4.73 16.38 8.72
CA GLN A 57 -4.44 17.73 9.23
C GLN A 57 -3.89 17.74 10.65
N ILE A 58 -3.83 16.58 11.31
CA ILE A 58 -3.25 16.43 12.63
C ILE A 58 -1.80 16.01 12.47
N GLU A 59 -0.89 16.95 12.72
CA GLU A 59 0.53 16.63 12.79
C GLU A 59 0.81 15.77 14.04
N ILE A 60 1.63 14.73 13.86
CA ILE A 60 2.13 13.93 14.98
C ILE A 60 2.98 14.85 15.87
N PRO A 61 2.67 14.98 17.17
CA PRO A 61 3.47 15.78 18.09
C PRO A 61 4.93 15.32 18.08
N ASP A 62 5.86 16.28 18.11
CA ASP A 62 7.29 15.96 17.96
C ASP A 62 7.81 15.02 19.05
N GLU A 63 7.23 15.04 20.24
CA GLU A 63 7.58 14.12 21.32
C GLU A 63 7.29 12.67 20.94
N VAL A 64 6.09 12.40 20.40
CA VAL A 64 5.69 11.07 19.93
C VAL A 64 6.56 10.64 18.76
N ARG A 65 6.84 11.55 17.81
CA ARG A 65 7.72 11.30 16.68
C ARG A 65 9.13 10.90 17.13
N ARG A 66 9.71 11.63 18.08
CA ARG A 66 11.05 11.34 18.65
C ARG A 66 11.06 10.02 19.39
N ALA A 67 10.08 9.78 20.25
CA ALA A 67 9.97 8.52 21.00
C ALA A 67 9.90 7.31 20.06
N LEU A 68 9.05 7.39 19.04
CA LEU A 68 8.91 6.34 18.03
C LEU A 68 10.21 6.12 17.24
N GLN A 69 10.87 7.20 16.79
CA GLN A 69 12.14 7.11 16.07
C GLN A 69 13.24 6.49 16.92
N ASN A 70 13.32 6.83 18.20
CA ASN A 70 14.30 6.24 19.12
C ASN A 70 14.04 4.76 19.34
N PHE A 71 12.78 4.38 19.64
CA PHE A 71 12.37 2.99 19.76
C PHE A 71 12.72 2.17 18.51
N LEU A 72 12.37 2.68 17.31
CA LEU A 72 12.68 1.99 16.05
C LEU A 72 14.19 1.87 15.81
N LYS A 73 15.02 2.84 16.20
CA LYS A 73 16.49 2.76 16.08
C LYS A 73 17.07 1.71 17.02
N GLU A 74 16.61 1.66 18.25
CA GLU A 74 17.03 0.69 19.27
C GLU A 74 16.69 -0.75 18.84
N HIS A 75 15.51 -0.95 18.25
CA HIS A 75 15.03 -2.27 17.85
C HIS A 75 15.33 -2.67 16.39
N LYS A 76 15.70 -1.74 15.50
CA LYS A 76 16.17 -2.06 14.12
C LYS A 76 17.42 -2.94 14.11
N ILE A 77 18.21 -2.93 15.17
CA ILE A 77 19.40 -3.77 15.32
C ILE A 77 19.02 -5.23 15.65
N GLN A 78 17.83 -5.48 16.20
CA GLN A 78 17.39 -6.82 16.61
C GLN A 78 16.80 -7.65 15.47
N GLN A 79 16.18 -7.02 14.45
CA GLN A 79 15.62 -7.74 13.29
C GLN A 79 16.65 -8.16 12.23
N LYS A 80 17.87 -7.62 12.25
CA LYS A 80 18.93 -8.01 11.29
C LYS A 80 19.74 -9.25 11.73
N LYS A 81 19.37 -9.86 12.86
CA LYS A 81 20.05 -11.02 13.46
C LYS A 81 19.23 -12.32 13.41
N MET A 82 18.09 -12.33 12.72
CA MET A 82 17.27 -13.53 12.49
C MET A 82 17.10 -13.77 11.00
#